data_AF-A0A966A7X7-F1
#
_entry.id   AF-A0A966A7X7-F1
#
_cell.length_a   1.000
_cell.length_b   1.000
_cell.length_c   1.000
_cell.angle_alpha   90.00
_cell.angle_beta   90.00
_cell.angle_gamma   90.00
#
_symmetry.space_group_name_H-M   'P 1'
#
loop_
_entity.id
_entity.type
_entity.pdbx_description
1 polymer ?
#
loop_
_entity_poly.entity_id
_entity_poly.type
_entity_poly.pdbx_seq_one_letter_code
_entity_poly.pdbx_strand_id
1 'polypeptide(L)'
;SVDAITGGSALAITGGSVDAITGGSALAITGVSVDAITGGSALAITGGSVDAITGGSALAITGGSVFGSQLILAGPVASIDFENGTFSSLGQSVAMAGSIINSLKEGDFVAVSGSIAGAGLINADNVVLTGIQYVPGATEVFVTGIPTSVNYSLGTAEIGGLNVNYTSSLGGDGFEGIGAAITVIGTQPMIGGVMLSDRVFDRTSIFLGR
;
A
#
# COMPACT_ATOMS: atom_id res chain seq x y z
N SER A 1 17.48 9.23 18.78
CA SER A 1 16.03 9.32 18.97
C SER A 1 15.65 10.76 19.20
N VAL A 2 14.48 11.15 18.70
CA VAL A 2 13.80 12.41 19.00
C VAL A 2 12.46 12.06 19.62
N ASP A 3 12.13 12.63 20.78
CA ASP A 3 10.89 12.28 21.48
C ASP A 3 9.65 12.77 20.72
N ALA A 4 9.68 13.98 20.16
CA ALA A 4 8.56 14.52 19.40
C ALA A 4 8.98 15.51 18.31
N ILE A 5 8.27 15.48 17.17
CA ILE A 5 8.34 16.48 16.12
C ILE A 5 6.93 17.02 15.86
N THR A 6 6.77 18.34 15.92
CA THR A 6 5.52 19.02 15.57
C THR A 6 5.76 19.93 14.38
N GLY A 7 5.06 19.67 13.27
CA GLY A 7 5.12 20.44 12.04
C GLY A 7 3.91 21.36 11.85
N GLY A 8 4.11 22.43 11.09
CA GLY A 8 3.02 23.28 10.59
C GLY A 8 2.30 22.66 9.39
N SER A 9 1.79 23.49 8.48
CA SER A 9 0.98 23.05 7.32
C SER A 9 1.67 22.01 6.43
N ALA A 10 2.99 22.05 6.29
CA ALA A 10 3.76 21.04 5.57
C ALA A 10 4.99 20.64 6.40
N LEU A 11 5.28 19.34 6.48
CA LEU A 11 6.42 18.78 7.21
C LEU A 11 7.07 17.67 6.38
N ALA A 12 8.40 17.72 6.26
CA ALA A 12 9.20 16.67 5.63
C ALA A 12 10.28 16.19 6.61
N ILE A 13 10.38 14.87 6.81
CA ILE A 13 11.38 14.25 7.69
C ILE A 13 12.11 13.16 6.92
N THR A 14 13.44 13.14 7.05
CA THR A 14 14.30 12.14 6.40
C THR A 14 15.28 11.55 7.39
N GLY A 15 15.24 10.23 7.54
CA GLY A 15 16.12 9.47 8.44
C GLY A 15 15.82 9.63 9.94
N GLY A 16 16.21 8.63 10.72
CA GLY A 16 16.20 8.68 12.19
C GLY A 16 15.10 7.82 12.84
N SER A 17 14.93 8.03 14.15
CA SER A 17 13.90 7.38 14.97
C SER A 17 13.21 8.46 15.80
N VAL A 18 11.87 8.49 15.77
CA VAL A 18 11.04 9.52 16.40
C VAL A 18 9.88 8.87 17.14
N ASP A 19 9.65 9.19 18.40
CA ASP A 19 8.57 8.53 19.15
C ASP A 19 7.20 9.09 18.70
N ALA A 20 7.08 10.41 18.53
CA ALA A 20 5.84 11.03 18.04
C ALA A 20 6.05 12.08 16.94
N ILE A 21 5.28 12.00 15.85
CA ILE A 21 5.18 13.05 14.84
C ILE A 21 3.76 13.58 14.82
N THR A 22 3.62 14.90 14.99
CA THR A 22 2.37 15.62 14.72
C THR A 22 2.52 16.47 13.45
N GLY A 23 1.84 16.10 12.37
CA GLY A 23 1.87 16.80 11.09
C GLY A 23 0.63 17.67 10.85
N GLY A 24 0.79 18.75 10.07
CA GLY A 24 -0.33 19.59 9.63
C GLY A 24 -1.06 19.03 8.41
N SER A 25 -1.19 19.80 7.33
CA SER A 25 -1.96 19.39 6.14
C SER A 25 -1.22 18.39 5.25
N ALA A 26 0.10 18.51 5.12
CA ALA A 26 0.92 17.59 4.32
C ALA A 26 2.12 17.09 5.15
N LEU A 27 2.33 15.78 5.17
CA LEU A 27 3.43 15.14 5.89
C LEU A 27 4.13 14.15 4.96
N ALA A 28 5.44 14.31 4.77
CA ALA A 28 6.30 13.40 4.03
C ALA A 28 7.39 12.83 4.96
N ILE A 29 7.52 11.51 5.01
CA ILE A 29 8.47 10.80 5.86
C ILE A 29 9.26 9.83 4.98
N THR A 30 10.59 9.83 5.10
CA THR A 30 11.44 8.93 4.34
C THR A 30 12.50 8.26 5.21
N GLY A 31 12.47 6.93 5.28
CA GLY A 31 13.48 6.13 5.98
C GLY A 31 13.54 6.37 7.49
N VAL A 32 12.39 6.55 8.15
CA VAL A 32 12.28 6.85 9.59
C VAL A 32 11.52 5.74 10.30
N SER A 33 11.96 5.36 11.50
CA SER A 33 11.15 4.55 12.43
C SER A 33 10.35 5.47 13.36
N VAL A 34 9.03 5.32 13.40
CA VAL A 34 8.12 6.21 14.13
C VAL A 34 7.11 5.43 14.97
N ASP A 35 7.04 5.68 16.28
CA ASP A 35 6.08 4.95 17.11
C ASP A 35 4.64 5.45 16.87
N ALA A 36 4.45 6.77 16.76
CA ALA A 36 3.14 7.35 16.49
C ALA A 36 3.17 8.55 15.53
N ILE A 37 2.29 8.53 14.53
CA ILE A 37 2.00 9.66 13.64
C ILE A 37 0.57 10.13 13.90
N THR A 38 0.41 11.41 14.22
CA THR A 38 -0.89 12.08 14.35
C THR A 38 -0.99 13.26 13.38
N GLY A 39 -1.97 13.26 12.49
CA GLY A 39 -2.24 14.40 11.61
C GLY A 39 -1.49 14.40 10.26
N GLY A 40 -2.11 15.09 9.30
CA GLY A 40 -1.88 14.98 7.86
C GLY A 40 -3.22 14.94 7.13
N SER A 41 -3.55 15.92 6.28
CA SER A 41 -4.57 15.69 5.24
C SER A 41 -4.00 14.82 4.12
N ALA A 42 -2.69 14.89 3.88
CA ALA A 42 -1.93 14.00 3.01
C ALA A 42 -0.68 13.51 3.74
N LEU A 43 -0.52 12.19 3.84
CA LEU A 43 0.60 11.52 4.46
C LEU A 43 1.30 10.65 3.41
N ALA A 44 2.59 10.91 3.19
CA ALA A 44 3.46 10.11 2.34
C ALA A 44 4.58 9.50 3.20
N ILE A 45 4.68 8.18 3.28
CA ILE A 45 5.75 7.47 3.98
C ILE A 45 6.52 6.64 2.95
N THR A 46 7.84 6.79 2.88
CA THR A 46 8.70 6.04 1.97
C THR A 46 9.79 5.34 2.77
N GLY A 47 9.68 4.04 2.95
CA GLY A 47 10.57 3.26 3.82
C GLY A 47 10.38 3.55 5.32
N GLY A 48 11.00 2.71 6.15
CA GLY A 48 10.92 2.82 7.62
C GLY A 48 9.82 1.95 8.24
N SER A 49 9.60 2.15 9.54
CA SER A 49 8.60 1.40 10.33
C SER A 49 7.70 2.39 11.07
N VAL A 50 6.38 2.17 11.05
CA VAL A 50 5.43 3.02 11.78
C VAL A 50 4.51 2.17 12.63
N ASP A 51 4.43 2.40 13.95
CA ASP A 51 3.63 1.55 14.84
C ASP A 51 2.18 2.04 15.04
N ALA A 52 1.92 3.34 14.85
CA ALA A 52 0.58 3.90 14.88
C ALA A 52 0.41 5.08 13.93
N ILE A 53 -0.73 5.14 13.22
CA ILE A 53 -1.14 6.27 12.39
C ILE A 53 -2.56 6.68 12.80
N THR A 54 -2.73 7.93 13.21
CA THR A 54 -4.03 8.50 13.58
C THR A 54 -4.30 9.76 12.75
N GLY A 55 -5.29 9.70 11.86
CA GLY A 55 -5.60 10.78 10.91
C GLY A 55 -4.78 10.70 9.61
N GLY A 56 -5.30 11.27 8.53
CA GLY A 56 -4.77 11.06 7.17
C GLY A 56 -5.85 11.03 6.10
N SER A 57 -6.29 12.16 5.54
CA SER A 57 -7.32 12.13 4.45
C SER A 57 -6.79 11.60 3.12
N ALA A 58 -5.48 11.43 2.98
CA ALA A 58 -4.72 10.81 1.90
C ALA A 58 -3.51 10.12 2.55
N LEU A 59 -3.27 8.84 2.25
CA LEU A 59 -2.21 8.01 2.80
C LEU A 59 -1.54 7.26 1.65
N ALA A 60 -0.29 7.60 1.38
CA ALA A 60 0.58 6.89 0.46
C ALA A 60 1.74 6.34 1.29
N ILE A 61 1.89 5.01 1.34
CA ILE A 61 3.02 4.38 2.02
C ILE A 61 3.71 3.47 1.01
N THR A 62 5.00 3.67 0.84
CA THR A 62 5.84 2.91 -0.10
C THR A 62 6.97 2.24 0.66
N GLY A 63 7.06 0.91 0.59
CA GLY A 63 8.28 0.18 1.00
C GLY A 63 8.63 0.21 2.49
N GLY A 64 7.66 0.39 3.39
CA GLY A 64 7.86 0.35 4.85
C GLY A 64 7.00 -0.70 5.57
N SER A 65 7.26 -0.88 6.86
CA SER A 65 6.41 -1.64 7.78
C SER A 65 5.44 -0.71 8.48
N VAL A 66 4.19 -1.14 8.65
CA VAL A 66 3.17 -0.41 9.41
C VAL A 66 2.53 -1.39 10.39
N PHE A 67 2.44 -1.01 11.66
CA PHE A 67 2.00 -1.84 12.77
C PHE A 67 2.87 -3.09 12.94
N GLY A 68 4.18 -2.95 12.79
CA GLY A 68 5.15 -4.07 12.90
C GLY A 68 5.12 -5.08 11.75
N SER A 69 4.22 -4.95 10.77
CA SER A 69 4.14 -5.84 9.60
C SER A 69 4.28 -5.08 8.28
N GLN A 70 4.66 -5.78 7.22
CA GLN A 70 4.92 -5.16 5.92
C GLN A 70 3.61 -4.62 5.34
N LEU A 71 3.60 -3.35 4.87
CA LEU A 71 2.49 -2.89 4.05
C LEU A 71 2.51 -3.60 2.69
N ILE A 72 1.38 -4.18 2.32
CA ILE A 72 1.22 -4.95 1.09
C ILE A 72 0.25 -4.27 0.13
N LEU A 73 -0.82 -3.64 0.62
CA LEU A 73 -1.86 -3.10 -0.25
C LEU A 73 -2.37 -1.77 0.30
N ALA A 74 -2.59 -0.80 -0.59
CA ALA A 74 -3.42 0.36 -0.32
C ALA A 74 -4.28 0.67 -1.55
N GLY A 75 -5.60 0.57 -1.39
CA GLY A 75 -6.53 0.68 -2.51
C GLY A 75 -7.99 0.63 -2.09
N PRO A 76 -8.92 0.87 -3.05
CA PRO A 76 -10.34 0.78 -2.78
C PRO A 76 -10.78 -0.67 -2.57
N VAL A 77 -11.71 -0.88 -1.63
CA VAL A 77 -12.44 -2.14 -1.47
C VAL A 77 -13.36 -2.32 -2.68
N ALA A 78 -13.19 -3.41 -3.42
CA ALA A 78 -13.98 -3.74 -4.59
C ALA A 78 -15.21 -4.60 -4.27
N SER A 79 -15.08 -5.53 -3.31
CA SER A 79 -16.19 -6.36 -2.83
C SER A 79 -15.87 -6.89 -1.43
N ILE A 80 -16.90 -7.30 -0.69
CA ILE A 80 -16.77 -7.86 0.67
C ILE A 80 -17.50 -9.19 0.73
N ASP A 81 -16.85 -10.20 1.30
CA ASP A 81 -17.42 -11.49 1.62
C ASP A 81 -17.43 -11.67 3.15
N PHE A 82 -18.57 -11.35 3.74
CA PHE A 82 -18.77 -11.45 5.19
C PHE A 82 -18.80 -12.88 5.71
N GLU A 83 -19.16 -13.86 4.85
CA GLU A 83 -19.21 -15.27 5.24
C GLU A 83 -17.80 -15.82 5.42
N ASN A 84 -16.90 -15.47 4.49
CA ASN A 84 -15.52 -15.93 4.50
C ASN A 84 -14.56 -14.99 5.24
N GLY A 85 -15.03 -13.83 5.73
CA GLY A 85 -14.18 -12.87 6.44
C GLY A 85 -13.13 -12.21 5.54
N THR A 86 -13.44 -12.03 4.26
CA THR A 86 -12.51 -11.50 3.25
C THR A 86 -13.08 -10.29 2.53
N PHE A 87 -12.20 -9.48 1.94
CA PHE A 87 -12.60 -8.48 0.96
C PHE A 87 -11.63 -8.49 -0.23
N SER A 88 -12.11 -8.02 -1.39
CA SER A 88 -11.29 -7.85 -2.57
C SER A 88 -10.82 -6.41 -2.69
N SER A 89 -9.56 -6.19 -3.02
CA SER A 89 -9.02 -4.88 -3.40
C SER A 89 -7.88 -5.07 -4.39
N LEU A 90 -7.86 -4.27 -5.47
CA LEU A 90 -6.83 -4.34 -6.52
C LEU A 90 -6.56 -5.79 -6.95
N GLY A 91 -7.62 -6.57 -7.20
CA GLY A 91 -7.52 -7.97 -7.62
C GLY A 91 -6.93 -8.96 -6.59
N GLN A 92 -6.67 -8.52 -5.35
CA GLN A 92 -6.23 -9.36 -4.24
C GLN A 92 -7.43 -9.69 -3.35
N SER A 93 -7.53 -10.94 -2.91
CA SER A 93 -8.38 -11.37 -1.80
C SER A 93 -7.62 -11.23 -0.49
N VAL A 94 -8.16 -10.41 0.40
CA VAL A 94 -7.56 -10.10 1.69
C VAL A 94 -8.35 -10.80 2.78
N ALA A 95 -7.75 -11.83 3.38
CA ALA A 95 -8.26 -12.48 4.57
C ALA A 95 -7.82 -11.69 5.81
N MET A 96 -8.74 -11.50 6.74
CA MET A 96 -8.49 -10.74 7.96
C MET A 96 -9.21 -11.33 9.16
N ALA A 97 -8.65 -11.11 10.35
CA ALA A 97 -9.34 -11.38 11.60
C ALA A 97 -9.89 -10.07 12.18
N GLY A 98 -11.09 -10.13 12.77
CA GLY A 98 -11.64 -9.04 13.57
C GLY A 98 -12.93 -8.43 13.03
N SER A 99 -13.51 -7.54 13.84
CA SER A 99 -14.82 -6.95 13.59
C SER A 99 -14.81 -5.80 12.58
N ILE A 100 -13.64 -5.34 12.15
CA ILE A 100 -13.50 -4.21 11.19
C ILE A 100 -14.21 -4.50 9.87
N ILE A 101 -14.31 -5.77 9.46
CA ILE A 101 -15.03 -6.16 8.26
C ILE A 101 -16.49 -5.65 8.25
N ASN A 102 -17.13 -5.55 9.41
CA ASN A 102 -18.50 -5.04 9.55
C ASN A 102 -18.62 -3.53 9.34
N SER A 103 -17.49 -2.81 9.37
CA SER A 103 -17.41 -1.37 9.10
C SER A 103 -16.98 -1.05 7.67
N LEU A 104 -16.43 -2.02 6.95
CA LEU A 104 -16.01 -1.85 5.56
C LEU A 104 -17.21 -1.70 4.63
N LYS A 105 -17.04 -0.88 3.60
CA LYS A 105 -17.96 -0.71 2.48
C LYS A 105 -17.19 -0.75 1.18
N GLU A 106 -17.85 -1.18 0.11
CA GLU A 106 -17.30 -1.05 -1.23
C GLU A 106 -17.00 0.42 -1.54
N GLY A 107 -15.81 0.66 -2.09
CA GLY A 107 -15.26 2.00 -2.34
C GLY A 107 -14.47 2.60 -1.18
N ASP A 108 -14.51 2.03 0.03
CA ASP A 108 -13.64 2.45 1.12
C ASP A 108 -12.18 2.26 0.73
N PHE A 109 -11.33 3.24 1.04
CA PHE A 109 -9.90 3.11 0.80
C PHE A 109 -9.20 2.56 2.03
N VAL A 110 -8.57 1.40 1.87
CA VAL A 110 -7.90 0.68 2.96
C VAL A 110 -6.39 0.66 2.76
N ALA A 111 -5.66 0.61 3.86
CA ALA A 111 -4.25 0.20 3.91
C ALA A 111 -4.16 -1.13 4.66
N VAL A 112 -3.43 -2.09 4.10
CA VAL A 112 -3.35 -3.47 4.56
C VAL A 112 -1.89 -3.83 4.81
N SER A 113 -1.58 -4.19 6.06
CA SER A 113 -0.29 -4.77 6.43
C SER A 113 -0.45 -6.22 6.86
N GLY A 114 0.53 -7.05 6.50
CA GLY A 114 0.44 -8.49 6.70
C GLY A 114 1.48 -9.29 5.92
N SER A 115 1.05 -10.44 5.39
CA SER A 115 1.88 -11.32 4.57
C SER A 115 1.17 -11.73 3.27
N ILE A 116 1.97 -11.97 2.22
CA ILE A 116 1.48 -12.55 0.96
C ILE A 116 1.40 -14.06 1.14
N ALA A 117 0.19 -14.61 1.14
CA ALA A 117 -0.07 -16.04 1.31
C ALA A 117 0.02 -16.82 -0.02
N GLY A 118 -0.10 -16.11 -1.14
CA GLY A 118 -0.02 -16.66 -2.49
C GLY A 118 -0.35 -15.60 -3.54
N ALA A 119 -0.36 -15.98 -4.81
CA ALA A 119 -0.77 -15.08 -5.88
C ALA A 119 -2.23 -14.63 -5.66
N GLY A 120 -2.45 -13.32 -5.47
CA GLY A 120 -3.79 -12.79 -5.22
C GLY A 120 -4.31 -13.01 -3.80
N LEU A 121 -3.53 -13.62 -2.90
CA LEU A 121 -3.98 -13.96 -1.55
C LEU A 121 -3.12 -13.25 -0.50
N ILE A 122 -3.78 -12.45 0.34
CA ILE A 122 -3.15 -11.69 1.43
C ILE A 122 -3.74 -12.16 2.76
N ASN A 123 -2.87 -12.49 3.71
CA ASN A 123 -3.23 -12.63 5.12
C ASN A 123 -2.92 -11.32 5.83
N ALA A 124 -3.94 -10.54 6.15
CA ALA A 124 -3.80 -9.27 6.83
C ALA A 124 -3.60 -9.48 8.34
N ASP A 125 -2.54 -8.87 8.88
CA ASP A 125 -2.37 -8.70 10.32
C ASP A 125 -3.18 -7.48 10.78
N ASN A 126 -3.19 -6.42 9.98
CA ASN A 126 -3.94 -5.19 10.24
C ASN A 126 -4.54 -4.63 8.95
N VAL A 127 -5.74 -4.06 9.08
CA VAL A 127 -6.37 -3.26 8.04
C VAL A 127 -6.85 -1.95 8.63
N VAL A 128 -6.53 -0.86 7.95
CA VAL A 128 -6.86 0.49 8.38
C VAL A 128 -7.76 1.13 7.34
N LEU A 129 -8.93 1.58 7.78
CA LEU A 129 -9.76 2.53 7.04
C LEU A 129 -9.05 3.88 7.08
N THR A 130 -8.51 4.28 5.95
CA THR A 130 -7.68 5.48 5.86
C THR A 130 -8.50 6.78 5.93
N GLY A 131 -9.80 6.71 5.63
CA GLY A 131 -10.66 7.90 5.52
C GLY A 131 -10.47 8.67 4.21
N ILE A 132 -9.65 8.14 3.29
CA ILE A 132 -9.47 8.69 1.94
C ILE A 132 -10.72 8.40 1.12
N GLN A 133 -11.22 9.41 0.42
CA GLN A 133 -12.20 9.21 -0.63
C GLN A 133 -11.49 8.81 -1.91
N TYR A 134 -11.71 7.57 -2.35
CA TYR A 134 -11.17 7.10 -3.61
C TYR A 134 -11.78 7.85 -4.81
N VAL A 135 -10.91 8.38 -5.67
CA VAL A 135 -11.26 9.01 -6.94
C VAL A 135 -10.62 8.20 -8.07
N PRO A 136 -11.43 7.50 -8.90
CA PRO A 136 -10.92 6.69 -9.99
C PRO A 136 -9.96 7.46 -10.91
N GLY A 137 -8.78 6.90 -11.16
CA GLY A 137 -7.75 7.49 -12.01
C GLY A 137 -6.98 8.68 -11.43
N ALA A 138 -7.29 9.12 -10.21
CA ALA A 138 -6.59 10.22 -9.55
C ALA A 138 -5.97 9.82 -8.20
N THR A 139 -6.61 8.92 -7.46
CA THR A 139 -6.04 8.38 -6.22
C THR A 139 -4.94 7.38 -6.55
N GLU A 140 -3.75 7.58 -5.97
CA GLU A 140 -2.65 6.62 -6.05
C GLU A 140 -3.03 5.35 -5.30
N VAL A 141 -2.73 4.21 -5.89
CA VAL A 141 -2.94 2.87 -5.33
C VAL A 141 -1.61 2.12 -5.31
N PHE A 142 -1.50 1.21 -4.34
CA PHE A 142 -0.29 0.44 -4.05
C PHE A 142 -0.66 -1.03 -3.90
N VAL A 143 0.07 -1.91 -4.57
CA VAL A 143 -0.09 -3.35 -4.37
C VAL A 143 1.26 -4.04 -4.45
N THR A 144 1.53 -4.90 -3.49
CA THR A 144 2.64 -5.85 -3.51
C THR A 144 2.07 -7.24 -3.72
N GLY A 145 2.59 -7.96 -4.70
CA GLY A 145 2.03 -9.23 -5.11
C GLY A 145 2.99 -10.05 -5.95
N ILE A 146 2.63 -11.30 -6.20
CA ILE A 146 3.37 -12.20 -7.08
C ILE A 146 2.73 -12.12 -8.47
N PRO A 147 3.47 -11.71 -9.51
CA PRO A 147 2.98 -11.76 -10.89
C PRO A 147 2.68 -13.20 -11.30
N THR A 148 1.48 -13.45 -11.80
CA THR A 148 1.05 -14.75 -12.36
C THR A 148 1.33 -14.84 -13.85
N SER A 149 1.34 -13.69 -14.55
CA SER A 149 1.72 -13.60 -15.96
C SER A 149 2.37 -12.25 -16.26
N VAL A 150 3.31 -12.23 -17.21
CA VAL A 150 3.97 -11.01 -17.66
C VAL A 150 4.15 -11.07 -19.18
N ASN A 151 3.69 -10.02 -19.88
CA ASN A 151 3.93 -9.79 -21.31
C ASN A 151 4.84 -8.57 -21.48
N TYR A 152 6.13 -8.83 -21.65
CA TYR A 152 7.15 -7.79 -21.81
C TYR A 152 6.99 -6.96 -23.09
N SER A 153 6.50 -7.57 -24.16
CA SER A 153 6.30 -6.87 -25.45
C SER A 153 5.17 -5.86 -25.39
N LEU A 154 4.14 -6.11 -24.56
CA LEU A 154 3.00 -5.21 -24.38
C LEU A 154 3.11 -4.34 -23.11
N GLY A 155 4.09 -4.61 -22.23
CA GLY A 155 4.20 -3.95 -20.94
C GLY A 155 3.00 -4.19 -20.05
N THR A 156 2.47 -5.42 -20.03
CA THR A 156 1.31 -5.79 -19.19
C THR A 156 1.62 -6.99 -18.30
N ALA A 157 1.13 -6.98 -17.07
CA ALA A 157 1.29 -8.07 -16.11
C ALA A 157 -0.03 -8.36 -15.39
N GLU A 158 -0.18 -9.58 -14.89
CA GLU A 158 -1.25 -9.94 -13.98
C GLU A 158 -0.64 -10.23 -12.60
N ILE A 159 -1.18 -9.60 -11.55
CA ILE A 159 -0.72 -9.74 -10.17
C ILE A 159 -1.90 -10.23 -9.35
N GLY A 160 -1.89 -11.51 -8.97
CA GLY A 160 -3.11 -12.13 -8.45
C GLY A 160 -4.21 -12.09 -9.52
N GLY A 161 -5.29 -11.35 -9.27
CA GLY A 161 -6.35 -11.06 -10.26
C GLY A 161 -6.29 -9.64 -10.86
N LEU A 162 -5.23 -8.87 -10.63
CA LEU A 162 -5.11 -7.50 -11.13
C LEU A 162 -4.35 -7.44 -12.45
N ASN A 163 -4.98 -6.90 -13.48
CA ASN A 163 -4.28 -6.49 -14.70
C ASN A 163 -3.57 -5.17 -14.49
N VAL A 164 -2.27 -5.13 -14.79
CA VAL A 164 -1.41 -3.95 -14.68
C VAL A 164 -0.85 -3.61 -16.06
N ASN A 165 -1.02 -2.37 -16.49
CA ASN A 165 -0.23 -1.79 -17.56
C ASN A 165 0.97 -1.06 -16.95
N TYR A 166 2.17 -1.59 -17.19
CA TYR A 166 3.44 -1.06 -16.69
C TYR A 166 4.32 -0.49 -17.81
N THR A 167 3.76 -0.17 -18.97
CA THR A 167 4.52 0.37 -20.11
C THR A 167 5.36 1.61 -19.76
N SER A 168 4.89 2.44 -18.84
CA SER A 168 5.59 3.59 -18.24
C SER A 168 6.88 3.21 -17.49
N SER A 169 6.94 1.99 -16.94
CA SER A 169 8.04 1.46 -16.13
C SER A 169 9.00 0.57 -16.92
N LEU A 170 8.75 0.32 -18.22
CA LEU A 170 9.63 -0.50 -19.08
C LEU A 170 11.05 0.07 -19.24
N GLY A 171 11.24 1.37 -18.97
CA GLY A 171 12.55 2.03 -19.00
C GLY A 171 13.26 2.14 -17.64
N GLY A 172 12.64 1.65 -16.55
CA GLY A 172 13.17 1.70 -15.16
C GLY A 172 13.67 0.35 -14.66
N ASP A 173 13.76 0.18 -13.33
CA ASP A 173 14.30 -1.04 -12.67
C ASP A 173 13.54 -2.35 -12.97
N GLY A 174 12.37 -2.27 -13.62
CA GLY A 174 11.74 -3.38 -14.35
C GLY A 174 11.27 -4.56 -13.50
N PHE A 175 10.60 -5.52 -14.16
CA PHE A 175 10.21 -6.81 -13.57
C PHE A 175 11.40 -7.76 -13.71
N GLU A 176 11.96 -8.30 -12.63
CA GLU A 176 12.99 -9.34 -12.73
C GLU A 176 12.45 -10.70 -13.22
N GLY A 177 11.13 -10.90 -13.23
CA GLY A 177 10.51 -12.11 -13.76
C GLY A 177 9.17 -12.49 -13.14
N ILE A 178 8.61 -13.60 -13.60
CA ILE A 178 7.45 -14.28 -12.97
C ILE A 178 7.97 -15.04 -11.73
N GLY A 179 7.23 -14.96 -10.61
CA GLY A 179 7.56 -15.66 -9.35
C GLY A 179 8.39 -14.83 -8.34
N ALA A 180 8.88 -13.68 -8.77
CA ALA A 180 9.46 -12.61 -7.96
C ALA A 180 8.33 -11.72 -7.41
N ALA A 181 8.28 -11.43 -6.10
CA ALA A 181 7.31 -10.47 -5.60
C ALA A 181 7.68 -9.07 -6.06
N ILE A 182 6.69 -8.27 -6.44
CA ILE A 182 6.89 -6.89 -6.86
C ILE A 182 5.94 -5.96 -6.13
N THR A 183 6.31 -4.69 -6.05
CA THR A 183 5.41 -3.61 -5.68
C THR A 183 5.08 -2.78 -6.92
N VAL A 184 3.80 -2.51 -7.15
CA VAL A 184 3.32 -1.60 -8.18
C VAL A 184 2.64 -0.41 -7.52
N ILE A 185 2.99 0.79 -8.00
CA ILE A 185 2.38 2.05 -7.61
C ILE A 185 1.85 2.74 -8.85
N GLY A 186 0.66 3.33 -8.76
CA GLY A 186 0.04 4.03 -9.88
C GLY A 186 -1.41 4.39 -9.60
N THR A 187 -2.26 4.42 -10.62
CA THR A 187 -3.69 4.74 -10.49
C THR A 187 -4.57 3.66 -11.12
N GLN A 188 -5.81 3.54 -10.64
CA GLN A 188 -6.80 2.64 -11.22
C GLN A 188 -8.00 3.45 -11.75
N PRO A 189 -8.18 3.63 -13.07
CA PRO A 189 -9.28 4.43 -13.62
C PRO A 189 -10.68 3.90 -13.34
N MET A 190 -10.81 2.62 -12.96
CA MET A 190 -12.08 1.97 -12.63
C MET A 190 -11.83 0.86 -11.62
N ILE A 191 -12.60 0.81 -10.52
CA ILE A 191 -12.47 -0.25 -9.51
C ILE A 191 -12.60 -1.62 -10.17
N GLY A 192 -11.65 -2.52 -9.88
CA GLY A 192 -11.58 -3.85 -10.50
C GLY A 192 -11.08 -3.87 -11.94
N GLY A 193 -10.82 -2.71 -12.54
CA GLY A 193 -10.24 -2.56 -13.87
C GLY A 193 -8.71 -2.60 -13.87
N VAL A 194 -8.12 -2.26 -15.02
CA VAL A 194 -6.66 -2.21 -15.21
C VAL A 194 -6.05 -1.12 -14.35
N MET A 195 -4.98 -1.45 -13.63
CA MET A 195 -4.11 -0.47 -12.99
C MET A 195 -3.10 0.07 -13.99
N LEU A 196 -2.98 1.40 -14.06
CA LEU A 196 -1.94 2.09 -14.80
C LEU A 196 -0.80 2.35 -13.82
N SER A 197 0.34 1.69 -14.02
CA SER A 197 1.51 1.88 -13.17
C SER A 197 2.21 3.19 -13.50
N ASP A 198 2.71 3.87 -12.47
CA ASP A 198 3.71 4.92 -12.58
C ASP A 198 5.11 4.37 -12.27
N ARG A 199 5.17 3.43 -11.31
CA ARG A 199 6.41 2.81 -10.81
C ARG A 199 6.20 1.34 -10.51
N VAL A 200 7.24 0.54 -10.74
CA VAL A 200 7.33 -0.85 -10.33
C VAL A 200 8.66 -1.07 -9.64
N PHE A 201 8.64 -1.78 -8.51
CA PHE A 201 9.83 -2.13 -7.74
C PHE A 201 9.91 -3.64 -7.58
N ASP A 202 11.07 -4.21 -7.83
CA ASP A 202 11.35 -5.57 -7.40
C ASP A 202 11.38 -5.66 -5.88
N ARG A 203 10.75 -6.71 -5.35
CA ARG A 203 10.64 -7.03 -3.93
C ARG A 203 10.98 -8.50 -3.68
N THR A 204 11.69 -9.14 -4.59
CA THR A 204 12.11 -10.54 -4.45
C THR A 204 12.96 -10.75 -3.19
N SER A 205 13.77 -9.75 -2.81
CA SER A 205 14.57 -9.77 -1.59
C SER A 205 13.77 -9.90 -0.30
N ILE A 206 12.49 -9.51 -0.25
CA ILE A 206 11.64 -9.74 0.94
C ILE A 206 11.39 -11.25 1.13
N PHE A 207 11.36 -12.04 0.06
CA PHE A 207 11.03 -13.47 0.10
C PHE A 207 12.27 -14.37 0.06
N LEU A 208 13.41 -13.88 -0.39
CA LEU A 208 14.65 -14.65 -0.54
C LEU A 208 15.60 -14.58 0.66
N GLY A 209 15.08 -14.45 1.88
CA GLY A 209 15.87 -14.34 3.11
C GLY A 209 17.19 -15.13 3.09
N ARG A 210 18.29 -14.40 2.89
CA ARG A 210 19.66 -14.68 3.34
C ARG A 210 20.27 -13.38 3.82
#